data_AF-A0A1D3U7P1-F1
#
_entry.id   AF-A0A1D3U7P1-F1
#
_cell.length_a   1.000
_cell.length_b   1.000
_cell.length_c   1.000
_cell.angle_alpha   90.00
_cell.angle_beta   90.00
_cell.angle_gamma   90.00
#
_symmetry.space_group_name_H-M   'P 1'
#
loop_
_entity.id
_entity.type
_entity.pdbx_description
1 polymer ?
#
loop_
_entity_poly.entity_id
_entity_poly.type
_entity_poly.pdbx_seq_one_letter_code
_entity_poly.pdbx_strand_id
1 'polypeptide(L)'
;MAKGLRSKVKRRFRTVKRMHVNEIIEKPNVIKLNKRIKHMLNNKKVYKDLIKPPNKFLHPDDEKAVIPQHKIAKHIDFRSEALPLSGFATIGNRRKYKLTEKMEIKNLYGNSIGLNDDNDINKLIEDMHKRSEEVMKAIKENGEKE
;
A
#
# COMPACT_ATOMS: atom_id res chain seq x y z
N MET A 1 5.30 26.70 6.20
CA MET A 1 6.20 26.23 7.29
C MET A 1 6.70 24.82 7.01
N ALA A 2 8.02 24.64 6.87
CA ALA A 2 8.61 23.31 6.80
C ALA A 2 8.58 22.62 8.17
N LYS A 3 8.33 21.31 8.22
CA LYS A 3 8.38 20.53 9.48
C LYS A 3 9.83 20.18 9.83
N GLY A 4 10.22 20.32 11.10
CA GLY A 4 11.56 19.95 11.58
C GLY A 4 11.84 18.43 11.56
N LEU A 5 13.11 18.05 11.71
CA LEU A 5 13.56 16.65 11.69
C LEU A 5 12.88 15.79 12.77
N ARG A 6 12.67 16.35 13.96
CA ARG A 6 12.07 15.69 15.12
C ARG A 6 10.53 15.66 15.09
N SER A 7 9.89 16.15 14.01
CA SER A 7 8.44 16.11 13.86
C SER A 7 7.91 14.66 13.95
N LYS A 8 6.87 14.44 14.77
CA LYS A 8 6.21 13.13 14.94
C LYS A 8 5.72 12.57 13.60
N VAL A 9 5.11 13.40 12.76
CA VAL A 9 4.61 13.01 11.43
C VAL A 9 5.74 12.49 10.54
N LYS A 10 6.82 13.26 10.38
CA LYS A 10 7.99 12.83 9.60
C LYS A 10 8.64 11.57 10.19
N ARG A 11 8.67 11.43 11.52
CA ARG A 11 9.19 10.23 12.20
C ARG A 11 8.39 8.98 11.80
N ARG A 12 7.05 9.04 11.82
CA ARG A 12 6.18 7.92 11.41
C ARG A 12 6.43 7.49 9.96
N PHE A 13 6.50 8.44 9.03
CA PHE A 13 6.82 8.12 7.62
C PHE A 13 8.20 7.50 7.44
N ARG A 14 9.22 7.96 8.18
CA ARG A 14 10.55 7.34 8.16
C ARG A 14 10.51 5.91 8.69
N THR A 15 9.75 5.64 9.76
CA THR A 15 9.59 4.28 10.29
C THR A 15 8.96 3.35 9.25
N VAL A 16 7.86 3.78 8.60
CA VAL A 16 7.22 2.99 7.53
C VAL A 16 8.19 2.72 6.38
N LYS A 17 8.94 3.73 5.94
CA LYS A 17 9.96 3.57 4.90
C LYS A 17 11.04 2.56 5.31
N ARG A 18 11.52 2.62 6.56
CA ARG A 18 12.53 1.67 7.07
C ARG A 18 12.01 0.24 7.06
N MET A 19 10.79 0.00 7.51
CA MET A 19 10.20 -1.34 7.50
C MET A 19 10.08 -1.89 6.07
N HIS A 20 9.60 -1.07 5.15
CA HIS A 20 9.49 -1.44 3.73
C HIS A 20 10.86 -1.74 3.09
N VAL A 21 11.87 -0.90 3.33
CA VAL A 21 13.24 -1.12 2.84
C VAL A 21 13.82 -2.41 3.42
N ASN A 22 13.63 -2.65 4.72
CA ASN A 22 14.09 -3.88 5.36
C ASN A 22 13.45 -5.11 4.70
N GLU A 23 12.15 -5.09 4.45
CA GLU A 23 11.43 -6.21 3.84
C GLU A 23 11.77 -6.46 2.38
N ILE A 24 11.88 -5.41 1.56
CA ILE A 24 12.07 -5.56 0.11
C ILE A 24 13.54 -5.66 -0.29
N ILE A 25 14.43 -5.00 0.45
CA ILE A 25 15.85 -4.88 0.07
C ILE A 25 16.71 -5.71 1.01
N GLU A 26 16.65 -5.44 2.32
CA GLU A 26 17.60 -6.02 3.27
C GLU A 26 17.39 -7.53 3.44
N LYS A 27 16.17 -7.98 3.76
CA LYS A 27 15.85 -9.41 3.94
C LYS A 27 16.22 -10.26 2.72
N PRO A 28 15.82 -9.91 1.47
CA PRO A 28 16.18 -10.72 0.31
C PRO A 28 17.68 -10.74 0.04
N ASN A 29 18.38 -9.63 0.32
CA ASN A 29 19.83 -9.59 0.17
C ASN A 29 20.53 -10.50 1.19
N VAL A 30 20.08 -10.51 2.44
CA VAL A 30 20.60 -11.41 3.48
C VAL A 30 20.33 -12.88 3.11
N ILE A 31 19.14 -13.21 2.61
CA ILE A 31 18.80 -14.56 2.16
C ILE A 31 19.71 -14.99 1.00
N LYS A 32 19.91 -14.12 -0.01
CA LYS A 32 20.82 -14.38 -1.13
C LYS A 32 22.25 -14.59 -0.65
N LEU A 33 22.73 -13.77 0.30
CA LEU A 33 24.05 -13.90 0.87
C LEU A 33 24.21 -15.23 1.63
N ASN A 34 23.23 -15.60 2.45
CA ASN A 34 23.25 -16.88 3.17
C ASN A 34 23.26 -18.07 2.18
N LYS A 35 22.41 -18.05 1.15
CA LYS A 35 22.41 -19.06 0.08
C LYS A 35 23.76 -19.14 -0.61
N ARG A 36 24.39 -18.00 -0.86
CA ARG A 36 25.73 -17.90 -1.44
C ARG A 36 26.78 -18.62 -0.57
N ILE A 37 26.82 -18.29 0.72
CA ILE A 37 27.74 -18.90 1.69
C ILE A 37 27.56 -20.43 1.73
N LYS A 38 26.32 -20.91 1.79
CA LYS A 38 26.01 -22.35 1.74
C LYS A 38 26.50 -23.03 0.45
N HIS A 39 26.41 -22.35 -0.70
CA HIS A 39 26.93 -22.87 -1.95
C HIS A 39 28.47 -22.92 -1.99
N MET A 40 29.15 -21.93 -1.39
CA MET A 40 30.62 -21.94 -1.27
C MET A 40 31.09 -23.11 -0.41
N LEU A 41 30.44 -23.36 0.73
CA LEU A 41 30.76 -24.50 1.60
C LEU A 41 30.59 -25.87 0.89
N ASN A 42 29.61 -25.96 -0.01
CA ASN A 42 29.34 -27.18 -0.79
C ASN A 42 30.17 -27.27 -2.09
N ASN A 43 31.26 -26.50 -2.22
CA ASN A 43 32.14 -26.45 -3.41
C ASN A 43 31.42 -26.19 -4.75
N LYS A 44 30.25 -25.55 -4.73
CA LYS A 44 29.54 -25.16 -5.95
C LYS A 44 30.16 -23.88 -6.52
N LYS A 45 30.23 -23.76 -7.86
CA LYS A 45 30.73 -22.56 -8.55
C LYS A 45 29.77 -21.38 -8.37
N VAL A 46 29.97 -20.63 -7.29
CA VAL A 46 29.15 -19.47 -6.88
C VAL A 46 29.29 -18.27 -7.82
N TYR A 47 30.42 -18.16 -8.52
CA TYR A 47 30.72 -17.01 -9.38
C TYR A 47 29.87 -16.92 -10.64
N LYS A 48 29.19 -17.99 -11.04
CA LYS A 48 28.33 -17.98 -12.24
C LYS A 48 27.22 -16.93 -12.15
N ASP A 49 26.67 -16.72 -10.97
CA ASP A 49 25.58 -15.75 -10.74
C ASP A 49 26.05 -14.28 -10.78
N LEU A 50 27.37 -14.03 -10.71
CA LEU A 50 27.97 -12.70 -10.74
C LEU A 50 28.34 -12.26 -12.16
N ILE A 51 28.38 -13.19 -13.12
CA ILE A 51 28.71 -12.90 -14.50
C ILE A 51 27.50 -12.23 -15.14
N LYS A 52 27.66 -10.95 -15.49
CA LYS A 52 26.63 -10.22 -16.26
C LYS A 52 26.59 -10.75 -17.70
N PRO A 53 25.41 -10.78 -18.34
CA PRO A 53 25.34 -11.11 -19.76
C PRO A 53 26.14 -10.08 -20.59
N PRO A 54 26.71 -10.50 -21.73
CA PRO A 54 27.44 -9.60 -22.61
C PRO A 54 26.51 -8.49 -23.15
N ASN A 55 27.08 -7.33 -23.48
CA ASN A 55 26.33 -6.20 -24.01
C ASN A 55 26.09 -6.37 -25.51
N LYS A 56 24.82 -6.41 -25.93
CA LYS A 56 24.43 -6.63 -27.33
C LYS A 56 24.90 -5.51 -28.28
N PHE A 57 25.12 -4.29 -27.78
CA PHE A 57 25.66 -3.20 -28.60
C PHE A 57 27.14 -3.39 -28.95
N LEU A 58 27.92 -4.05 -28.08
CA LEU A 58 29.34 -4.33 -28.33
C LEU A 58 29.53 -5.65 -29.07
N HIS A 59 28.65 -6.63 -28.81
CA HIS A 59 28.70 -7.96 -29.40
C HIS A 59 27.37 -8.26 -30.10
N PRO A 60 27.14 -7.68 -31.29
CA PRO A 60 25.87 -7.84 -32.00
C PRO A 60 25.62 -9.30 -32.41
N ASP A 61 26.67 -10.06 -32.72
CA ASP A 61 26.57 -11.44 -33.21
C ASP A 61 26.34 -12.48 -32.10
N ASP A 62 26.63 -12.15 -30.84
CA ASP A 62 26.45 -13.08 -29.72
C ASP A 62 24.96 -13.17 -29.33
N GLU A 63 24.35 -14.34 -29.51
CA GLU A 63 22.95 -14.61 -29.16
C GLU A 63 22.67 -14.45 -27.66
N LYS A 64 23.67 -14.65 -26.80
CA LYS A 64 23.53 -14.53 -25.34
C LYS A 64 23.66 -13.09 -24.85
N ALA A 65 24.03 -12.17 -25.72
CA ALA A 65 24.17 -10.76 -25.38
C ALA A 65 22.80 -10.08 -25.24
N VAL A 66 22.67 -9.21 -24.24
CA VAL A 66 21.41 -8.53 -23.88
C VAL A 66 21.56 -7.03 -24.09
N ILE A 67 20.51 -6.37 -24.58
CA ILE A 67 20.43 -4.91 -24.68
C ILE A 67 20.27 -4.33 -23.27
N PRO A 68 21.23 -3.54 -22.76
CA PRO A 68 21.10 -2.93 -21.44
C PRO A 68 19.92 -1.96 -21.40
N GLN A 69 18.96 -2.20 -20.51
CA GLN A 69 17.83 -1.29 -20.29
C GLN A 69 17.99 -0.53 -18.97
N HIS A 70 17.78 0.78 -19.01
CA HIS A 70 17.73 1.60 -17.80
C HIS A 70 16.47 1.27 -16.99
N LYS A 71 16.65 0.84 -15.75
CA LYS A 71 15.51 0.60 -14.84
C LYS A 71 15.07 1.91 -14.21
N ILE A 72 13.84 2.33 -14.49
CA ILE A 72 13.23 3.50 -13.85
C ILE A 72 13.05 3.21 -12.36
N ALA A 73 13.74 3.97 -11.50
CA ALA A 73 13.56 3.89 -10.05
C ALA A 73 12.19 4.48 -9.68
N LYS A 74 11.23 3.62 -9.32
CA LYS A 74 9.92 4.07 -8.84
C LYS A 74 10.09 4.67 -7.43
N HIS A 75 9.60 5.89 -7.25
CA HIS A 75 9.54 6.53 -5.94
C HIS A 75 8.57 5.78 -5.01
N ILE A 76 8.84 5.80 -3.71
CA ILE A 76 7.96 5.19 -2.71
C ILE A 76 6.73 6.08 -2.56
N ASP A 77 5.55 5.55 -2.90
CA ASP A 77 4.26 6.22 -2.70
C ASP A 77 3.60 5.73 -1.41
N PHE A 78 3.53 6.61 -0.40
CA PHE A 78 2.87 6.34 0.88
C PHE A 78 1.33 6.30 0.80
N ARG A 79 0.74 6.53 -0.37
CA ARG A 79 -0.71 6.38 -0.61
C ARG A 79 -1.07 5.04 -1.24
N SER A 80 -0.06 4.30 -1.69
CA SER A 80 -0.20 3.06 -2.44
C SER A 80 -0.56 1.86 -1.57
N GLU A 81 -1.16 0.84 -2.20
CA GLU A 81 -1.46 -0.44 -1.55
C GLU A 81 -0.17 -1.23 -1.16
N ALA A 82 0.97 -0.90 -1.79
CA ALA A 82 2.24 -1.59 -1.56
C ALA A 82 2.85 -1.29 -0.17
N LEU A 83 2.36 -0.27 0.54
CA LEU A 83 2.78 0.05 1.91
C LEU A 83 1.59 0.00 2.87
N PRO A 84 1.20 -1.17 3.40
CA PRO A 84 0.06 -1.29 4.34
C PRO A 84 0.24 -0.41 5.58
N LEU A 85 1.47 -0.36 6.11
CA LEU A 85 1.79 0.40 7.31
C LEU A 85 1.67 1.92 7.16
N SER A 86 1.60 2.42 5.92
CA SER A 86 1.44 3.85 5.65
C SER A 86 0.10 4.41 6.12
N GLY A 87 -0.94 3.56 6.23
CA GLY A 87 -2.24 3.94 6.77
C GLY A 87 -2.19 4.30 8.25
N PHE A 88 -1.29 3.66 9.02
CA PHE A 88 -1.12 3.93 10.45
C PHE A 88 -0.21 5.14 10.73
N ALA A 89 0.54 5.63 9.73
CA ALA A 89 1.41 6.78 9.92
C ALA A 89 0.58 8.06 10.20
N THR A 90 -0.48 8.27 9.43
CA THR A 90 -1.40 9.41 9.56
C THR A 90 -2.75 9.04 8.98
N ILE A 91 -3.82 9.54 9.58
CA ILE A 91 -5.20 9.34 9.11
C ILE A 91 -5.32 9.79 7.65
N GLY A 92 -6.00 8.98 6.81
CA GLY A 92 -6.30 9.29 5.40
C GLY A 92 -5.10 9.19 4.44
N ASN A 93 -3.96 8.68 4.90
CA ASN A 93 -2.75 8.66 4.08
C ASN A 93 -2.71 7.50 3.07
N ARG A 94 -3.05 6.27 3.49
CA ARG A 94 -3.33 5.17 2.56
C ARG A 94 -4.78 5.32 2.10
N ARG A 95 -5.02 5.27 0.79
CA ARG A 95 -6.38 5.44 0.22
C ARG A 95 -6.99 4.12 -0.25
N LYS A 96 -6.15 3.20 -0.73
CA LYS A 96 -6.57 1.93 -1.29
C LYS A 96 -6.42 0.84 -0.24
N TYR A 97 -7.54 0.31 0.23
CA TYR A 97 -7.60 -0.82 1.15
C TYR A 97 -8.44 -1.92 0.52
N LYS A 98 -8.03 -3.17 0.71
CA LYS A 98 -8.89 -4.32 0.39
C LYS A 98 -10.03 -4.42 1.41
N LEU A 99 -11.14 -5.04 1.01
CA LEU A 99 -12.30 -5.21 1.90
C LEU A 99 -11.94 -6.02 3.15
N THR A 100 -11.15 -7.08 2.97
CA THR A 100 -10.63 -7.91 4.08
C THR A 100 -9.77 -7.11 5.05
N GLU A 101 -8.83 -6.30 4.53
CA GLU A 101 -7.98 -5.43 5.36
C GLU A 101 -8.82 -4.43 6.16
N LYS A 102 -9.87 -3.84 5.56
CA LYS A 102 -10.77 -2.92 6.27
C LYS A 102 -11.49 -3.63 7.42
N MET A 103 -11.99 -4.85 7.19
CA MET A 103 -12.64 -5.65 8.22
C MET A 103 -11.68 -6.03 9.35
N GLU A 104 -10.46 -6.45 9.02
CA GLU A 104 -9.42 -6.77 10.01
C GLU A 104 -9.06 -5.55 10.86
N ILE A 105 -8.83 -4.40 10.22
CA ILE A 105 -8.54 -3.14 10.92
C ILE A 105 -9.69 -2.77 11.86
N LYS A 106 -10.94 -2.91 11.40
CA LYS A 106 -12.15 -2.66 12.20
C LYS A 106 -12.25 -3.61 13.40
N ASN A 107 -11.92 -4.89 13.21
CA ASN A 107 -11.96 -5.89 14.29
C ASN A 107 -10.86 -5.65 15.33
N LEU A 108 -9.64 -5.29 14.90
CA LEU A 108 -8.48 -5.10 15.76
C LEU A 108 -8.50 -3.76 16.52
N TYR A 109 -8.94 -2.69 15.86
CA TYR A 109 -8.82 -1.31 16.37
C TYR A 109 -10.19 -0.62 16.59
N GLY A 110 -11.29 -1.34 16.39
CA GLY A 110 -12.65 -0.78 16.46
C GLY A 110 -12.93 0.23 15.33
N ASN A 111 -13.92 1.10 15.54
CA ASN A 111 -14.24 2.21 14.61
C ASN A 111 -13.20 3.35 14.63
N SER A 112 -12.16 3.27 15.46
CA SER A 112 -11.16 4.34 15.53
C SER A 112 -10.05 4.12 14.52
N ILE A 113 -10.17 4.76 13.35
CA ILE A 113 -9.13 5.43 12.54
C ILE A 113 -9.76 5.77 11.18
N GLY A 114 -10.50 6.88 11.10
CA GLY A 114 -10.89 7.55 9.85
C GLY A 114 -11.71 6.73 8.84
N LEU A 115 -12.23 5.57 9.24
CA LEU A 115 -13.30 4.84 8.56
C LEU A 115 -14.60 5.26 9.25
N ASN A 116 -14.96 6.53 9.13
CA ASN A 116 -16.29 6.98 9.52
C ASN A 116 -17.27 6.52 8.42
N ASP A 117 -17.49 5.21 8.34
CA ASP A 117 -18.83 4.72 8.02
C ASP A 117 -19.53 4.67 9.37
N ASP A 118 -19.92 5.83 9.88
CA ASP A 118 -20.76 5.90 11.06
C ASP A 118 -22.10 5.33 10.65
N ASN A 119 -22.31 4.04 10.95
CA ASN A 119 -23.57 3.35 10.70
C ASN A 119 -24.77 4.16 11.25
N ASP A 120 -24.55 4.95 12.29
CA ASP A 120 -25.53 5.85 12.88
C ASP A 120 -25.89 7.03 11.95
N ILE A 121 -24.94 7.56 11.17
CA ILE A 121 -25.21 8.61 10.17
C ILE A 121 -25.98 8.01 8.98
N ASN A 122 -25.60 6.82 8.52
CA ASN A 122 -26.34 6.15 7.44
C ASN A 122 -27.77 5.82 7.88
N LYS A 123 -27.95 5.36 9.13
CA LYS A 123 -29.27 5.09 9.71
C LYS A 123 -30.10 6.38 9.88
N LEU A 124 -29.46 7.49 10.28
CA LEU A 124 -30.10 8.80 10.34
C LEU A 124 -30.58 9.27 8.96
N ILE A 125 -29.76 9.12 7.91
CA ILE A 125 -30.12 9.47 6.53
C ILE A 125 -31.28 8.61 6.02
N GLU A 126 -31.25 7.30 6.27
CA GLU A 126 -32.34 6.39 5.92
C GLU A 126 -33.65 6.76 6.64
N ASP A 127 -33.59 7.07 7.93
CA ASP A 127 -34.76 7.51 8.70
C ASP A 127 -35.30 8.87 8.22
N MET A 128 -34.42 9.79 7.82
CA MET A 128 -34.83 11.06 7.22
C MET A 128 -35.52 10.88 5.87
N HIS A 129 -35.04 9.97 5.01
CA HIS A 129 -35.67 9.67 3.74
C HIS A 129 -37.05 9.04 3.92
N LYS A 130 -37.18 8.05 4.81
CA LYS A 130 -38.48 7.43 5.14
C LYS A 130 -39.51 8.46 5.61
N ARG A 131 -39.12 9.34 6.53
CA ARG A 131 -40.01 10.43 7.00
C ARG A 131 -40.40 11.38 5.86
N SER A 132 -39.49 11.68 4.94
CA SER A 132 -39.81 12.53 3.79
C SER A 132 -40.82 11.87 2.86
N GLU A 133 -40.72 10.55 2.63
CA GLU A 133 -41.66 9.81 1.79
C GLU A 133 -43.07 9.76 2.42
N GLU A 134 -43.15 9.59 3.74
CA GLU A 134 -44.40 9.63 4.49
C GLU A 134 -45.07 11.00 4.41
N VAL A 135 -44.30 12.08 4.57
CA VAL A 135 -44.81 13.46 4.43
C VAL A 135 -45.30 13.71 3.01
N MET A 136 -44.57 13.27 1.99
CA MET A 136 -44.98 13.43 0.60
C MET A 136 -46.23 12.62 0.24
N LYS A 137 -46.43 11.44 0.86
CA LYS A 137 -47.68 10.68 0.73
C LYS A 137 -48.85 11.40 1.38
N ALA A 138 -48.67 11.91 2.61
CA ALA A 138 -49.71 12.65 3.31
C ALA A 138 -50.12 13.94 2.57
N ILE A 139 -49.17 14.64 1.95
CA ILE A 139 -49.47 15.82 1.12
C ILE A 139 -50.29 15.43 -0.12
N LYS A 140 -49.97 14.31 -0.77
CA LYS A 140 -50.75 13.81 -1.92
C LYS A 140 -52.16 13.38 -1.52
N GLU A 141 -52.30 12.65 -0.43
CA GLU A 141 -53.61 12.19 0.08
C GLU A 141 -54.53 13.33 0.52
N ASN A 142 -53.96 14.45 0.99
CA ASN A 142 -54.72 15.65 1.33
C ASN A 142 -55.07 16.50 0.11
N GLY A 143 -54.22 16.53 -0.93
CA GLY A 143 -54.51 17.21 -2.18
C GLY A 143 -55.52 16.49 -3.09
N GLU A 144 -55.78 15.20 -2.85
CA GLU A 144 -56.84 14.43 -3.55
C GLU A 144 -58.21 14.51 -2.84
N LYS A 145 -58.28 15.14 -1.66
CA LYS A 145 -59.51 15.31 -0.87
C LYS A 145 -60.15 16.70 -0.98
N GLU A 146 -59.55 17.61 -1.75
CA GLU A 146 -60.15 18.87 -2.21
C GLU A 146 -60.68 18.74 -3.63
#